data_AF-A0AAE8U635-F1
#
_entry.id   AF-A0AAE8U635-F1
#
_cell.length_a   1.000
_cell.length_b   1.000
_cell.length_c   1.000
_cell.angle_alpha   90.00
_cell.angle_beta   90.00
_cell.angle_gamma   90.00
#
_symmetry.space_group_name_H-M   'P 1'
#
loop_
_entity.id
_entity.type
_entity.pdbx_description
1 polymer ?
#
loop_
_entity_poly.entity_id
_entity_poly.type
_entity_poly.pdbx_seq_one_letter_code
_entity_poly.pdbx_strand_id
1 'polypeptide(L)' 'MTTGEMKCPLCGGENHCGVARGEKECWCMTVSIPETLLTSVQREPNLCICSTCIDTYKKEQV' A
#
# COMPACT_ATOMS: atom_id res chain seq x y z
N MET A 1 12.39 8.74 13.76
CA MET A 1 11.38 7.68 13.53
C MET A 1 10.10 8.39 13.13
N THR A 2 9.88 8.57 11.84
CA THR A 2 8.76 9.33 11.29
C THR A 2 7.55 8.41 11.17
N THR A 3 6.57 8.62 12.04
CA THR A 3 5.37 7.79 12.28
C THR A 3 4.38 7.68 11.10
N GLY A 4 4.76 8.14 9.89
CA GLY A 4 3.92 8.17 8.70
C GLY A 4 4.01 6.94 7.79
N GLU A 5 5.08 6.14 7.90
CA GLU A 5 5.40 5.07 6.93
C GLU A 5 4.57 3.78 7.12
N MET A 6 3.82 3.67 8.21
CA MET A 6 3.02 2.48 8.55
C MET A 6 1.51 2.66 8.32
N LYS A 7 1.08 3.83 7.85
CA LYS A 7 -0.33 4.11 7.57
C LYS A 7 -0.61 4.10 6.08
N CYS A 8 -1.78 3.57 5.72
CA CYS A 8 -2.31 3.63 4.38
C CYS A 8 -2.82 5.05 4.11
N PRO A 9 -2.38 5.73 3.04
CA PRO A 9 -2.82 7.07 2.71
C PRO A 9 -4.28 7.13 2.25
N LEU A 10 -4.86 5.99 1.84
CA LEU A 10 -6.22 5.93 1.32
C LEU A 10 -7.28 5.82 2.43
N CYS A 11 -7.00 5.02 3.47
CA CYS A 11 -7.95 4.77 4.56
C CYS A 11 -7.46 5.20 5.94
N GLY A 12 -6.20 5.62 6.08
CA GLY A 12 -5.59 6.00 7.36
C GLY A 12 -5.26 4.83 8.30
N GLY A 13 -5.65 3.60 7.95
CA GLY A 13 -5.38 2.37 8.71
C GLY A 13 -3.94 1.87 8.53
N GLU A 14 -3.59 0.74 9.16
CA GLU A 14 -2.26 0.16 9.01
C GLU A 14 -2.03 -0.43 7.61
N ASN A 15 -0.88 -0.15 7.02
CA ASN A 15 -0.49 -0.72 5.71
C ASN A 15 0.20 -2.09 5.83
N HIS A 16 0.58 -2.50 7.05
CA HIS A 16 1.34 -3.72 7.34
C HIS A 16 2.61 -3.86 6.48
N CYS A 17 3.31 -2.77 6.20
CA CYS A 17 4.52 -2.81 5.39
C CYS A 17 5.62 -3.62 6.09
N GLY A 18 6.00 -4.77 5.51
CA GLY A 18 7.08 -5.62 6.03
C GLY A 18 8.44 -4.91 6.01
N VAL A 19 8.74 -4.17 4.95
CA VAL A 19 10.01 -3.42 4.81
C VAL A 19 10.15 -2.35 5.90
N ALA A 20 9.07 -1.61 6.20
CA ALA A 20 9.07 -0.62 7.28
C ALA A 20 9.27 -1.25 8.67
N ARG A 21 8.92 -2.54 8.83
CA ARG A 21 9.15 -3.33 10.05
C ARG A 21 10.54 -3.99 10.09
N GLY A 22 11.38 -3.80 9.06
CA GLY A 22 12.70 -4.41 8.93
C GLY A 22 12.69 -5.82 8.34
N GLU A 23 11.56 -6.26 7.76
CA GLU A 23 11.49 -7.51 7.02
C GLU A 23 12.10 -7.33 5.62
N LYS A 24 12.60 -8.42 5.04
CA LYS A 24 13.24 -8.41 3.70
C LYS A 24 12.23 -8.23 2.57
N GLU A 25 10.98 -8.60 2.81
CA GLU A 25 9.90 -8.60 1.84
C GLU A 25 8.65 -7.99 2.45
N CYS A 26 7.75 -7.47 1.62
CA CYS A 26 6.44 -7.00 2.04
C CYS A 26 5.36 -7.80 1.30
N TRP A 27 4.21 -8.01 1.92
CA TRP A 27 3.06 -8.67 1.28
C TRP A 27 2.65 -7.98 -0.03
N CYS A 28 2.89 -6.66 -0.16
CA CYS A 28 2.57 -5.92 -1.38
C CYS A 28 3.42 -6.36 -2.59
N MET A 29 4.59 -6.96 -2.35
CA MET A 29 5.48 -7.51 -3.38
C MET A 29 5.04 -8.89 -3.88
N THR A 30 4.23 -9.61 -3.11
CA THR A 30 3.74 -10.95 -3.47
C THR A 30 2.40 -10.92 -4.19
N VAL A 31 1.77 -9.75 -4.30
CA VAL A 31 0.48 -9.55 -4.98
C VAL A 31 0.64 -8.63 -6.18
N SER A 32 -0.15 -8.85 -7.23
CA SER A 32 -0.22 -7.89 -8.34
C SER A 32 -1.00 -6.65 -7.90
N ILE A 33 -0.34 -5.49 -7.88
CA ILE A 33 -0.96 -4.20 -7.59
C ILE A 33 -1.31 -3.52 -8.92
N PRO A 34 -2.56 -3.04 -9.11
CA PRO A 34 -2.92 -2.33 -10.33
C PRO A 34 -2.08 -1.05 -10.50
N GLU A 35 -1.48 -0.86 -11.68
CA GLU A 35 -0.70 0.35 -11.99
C GLU A 35 -1.54 1.62 -11.91
N THR A 36 -2.85 1.53 -12.17
CA THR A 36 -3.80 2.64 -12.04
C THR A 36 -3.95 3.11 -10.60
N LEU A 37 -3.90 2.18 -9.63
CA LEU A 37 -3.90 2.51 -8.21
C LEU A 37 -2.59 3.18 -7.80
N LEU A 38 -1.45 2.66 -8.25
CA LEU A 38 -0.13 3.29 -8.03
C LEU A 38 -0.10 4.70 -8.66
N THR A 39 -0.73 4.85 -9.82
CA THR A 39 -0.86 6.13 -10.52
C THR A 39 -1.70 7.14 -9.77
N SER A 40 -2.78 6.70 -9.11
CA SER A 40 -3.58 7.56 -8.24
C SER A 40 -2.78 8.10 -7.05
N VAL A 41 -1.81 7.30 -6.56
CA VAL A 41 -0.98 7.63 -5.39
C VAL A 41 0.33 8.37 -5.76
N GLN A 42 0.60 8.61 -7.06
CA GLN A 42 1.83 9.23 -7.60
C GLN A 42 2.21 10.61 -7.04
N ARG A 43 1.40 11.24 -6.20
CA ARG A 43 1.86 12.46 -5.50
C ARG A 43 3.02 12.19 -4.54
N GLU A 44 3.16 10.96 -4.05
CA GLU A 44 4.29 10.61 -3.19
C GLU A 44 4.87 9.25 -3.58
N PRO A 45 6.07 9.21 -4.20
CA PRO A 45 6.80 7.97 -4.33
C PRO A 45 7.08 7.45 -2.92
N ASN A 46 6.83 6.16 -2.69
CA ASN A 46 7.02 5.43 -1.42
C ASN A 46 5.82 5.35 -0.46
N LEU A 47 4.60 5.72 -0.87
CA LEU A 47 3.43 5.44 -0.04
C LEU A 47 3.01 3.96 -0.11
N CYS A 48 3.02 3.29 1.05
CA CYS A 48 2.53 1.93 1.19
C CYS A 48 1.00 1.91 1.35
N ILE A 49 0.31 1.15 0.49
CA ILE A 49 -1.15 0.96 0.50
C ILE A 49 -1.47 -0.34 1.23
N CYS A 50 -2.51 -0.37 2.08
CA CYS A 50 -2.93 -1.59 2.77
C CYS A 50 -3.64 -2.59 1.83
N SER A 51 -3.63 -3.87 2.19
CA SER A 51 -4.25 -4.95 1.39
C SER A 51 -5.72 -4.70 1.18
N THR A 52 -6.44 -4.20 2.19
CA THR A 52 -7.86 -3.86 2.11
C THR A 52 -8.17 -2.88 0.99
N CYS A 53 -7.38 -1.81 0.85
CA CYS A 53 -7.60 -0.82 -0.21
C CYS A 53 -7.29 -1.41 -1.59
N ILE A 54 -6.25 -2.24 -1.70
CA ILE A 54 -5.92 -2.94 -2.95
C ILE A 54 -7.05 -3.91 -3.34
N ASP A 55 -7.54 -4.71 -2.40
CA ASP A 55 -8.63 -5.66 -2.61
C ASP A 55 -9.93 -4.95 -3.01
N THR A 56 -10.24 -3.83 -2.35
CA THR A 56 -11.42 -3.03 -2.68
C THR A 56 -11.32 -2.49 -4.09
N TYR A 57 -10.17 -1.91 -4.45
CA TYR A 57 -9.94 -1.41 -5.81
C TYR A 57 -10.00 -2.51 -6.87
N LYS A 58 -9.47 -3.71 -6.58
CA LYS A 58 -9.58 -4.87 -7.47
C LYS A 58 -11.02 -5.31 -7.68
N LYS A 59 -11.88 -5.22 -6.66
CA LYS A 59 -13.30 -5.57 -6.75
C LYS A 59 -14.12 -4.53 -7.53
N GLU A 60 -13.76 -3.25 -7.44
CA GLU A 60 -14.47 -2.16 -8.14
C GLU A 60 -14.10 -2.06 -9.64
N GLN A 61 -13.01 -2.70 -10.06
CA GLN A 61 -12.57 -2.78 -11.46
C GLN A 61 -13.17 -3.98 -12.23
N VAL A 62 -14.12 -4.72 -11.62
CA VAL A 62 -14.81 -5.89 -12.18
C VAL A 62 -16.23 -5.55 -12.60
#